data_AF-A0A2A4F408-F1
#
_entry.id   AF-A0A2A4F408-F1
#
_cell.length_a   1.000
_cell.length_b   1.000
_cell.length_c   1.000
_cell.angle_alpha   90.00
_cell.angle_beta   90.00
_cell.angle_gamma   90.00
#
_symmetry.space_group_name_H-M   'P 1'
#
loop_
_entity.id
_entity.type
_entity.pdbx_description
1 polymer ?
#
loop_
_entity_poly.entity_id
_entity_poly.type
_entity_poly.pdbx_seq_one_letter_code
_entity_poly.pdbx_strand_id
1 'polypeptide(L)'
;MNLFTATTPTSVTSPLPVALRDTALTVTSLASDAAPAVFDAFRRTCADQIERLRSELSTAGHPRDVVEDATYAQCALLDEAALSSLRGADRDEWEREPLQVSEFQSHDAGQELITRIERRLAQPQPILPLLAIFAAVLDLGFRGKFALDGRDARAALMRALDERLGRHGEDHDASGPVVVRMGKRRRWFGNLSPLAWVVLALIGAAAVYVGLDQWLSSSVARLTH
;
A
#
# COMPACT_ATOMS: atom_id res chain seq x y z
N MET A 1 -2.39 54.31 -12.70
CA MET A 1 -1.19 53.49 -12.94
C MET A 1 -0.71 52.99 -11.58
N ASN A 2 -0.71 51.71 -11.20
CA ASN A 2 -0.99 50.43 -11.86
C ASN A 2 -1.73 49.54 -10.86
N LEU A 3 -2.76 48.82 -11.31
CA LEU A 3 -3.43 47.77 -10.55
C LEU A 3 -2.55 46.52 -10.60
N PHE A 4 -1.99 46.12 -9.44
CA PHE A 4 -1.43 44.78 -9.27
C PHE A 4 -2.59 43.78 -9.26
N THR A 5 -2.85 43.13 -10.38
CA THR A 5 -3.69 41.94 -10.41
C THR A 5 -2.90 40.80 -9.78
N ALA A 6 -3.21 40.49 -8.53
CA ALA A 6 -2.76 39.27 -7.87
C ALA A 6 -3.41 38.07 -8.58
N THR A 7 -2.62 37.30 -9.33
CA THR A 7 -3.04 36.00 -9.84
C THR A 7 -3.04 35.02 -8.68
N THR A 8 -4.23 34.68 -8.17
CA THR A 8 -4.41 33.58 -7.22
C THR A 8 -3.98 32.26 -7.87
N PRO A 9 -3.16 31.43 -7.21
CA PRO A 9 -2.85 30.10 -7.72
C PRO A 9 -4.12 29.24 -7.68
N THR A 10 -4.57 28.81 -8.85
CA THR A 10 -5.65 27.84 -9.01
C THR A 10 -5.13 26.47 -8.55
N SER A 11 -5.51 26.04 -7.35
CA SER A 11 -5.27 24.67 -6.90
C SER A 11 -6.02 23.72 -7.83
N VAL A 12 -5.29 22.98 -8.67
CA VAL A 12 -5.88 22.00 -9.60
C VAL A 12 -6.19 20.72 -8.81
N THR A 13 -7.25 20.75 -8.02
CA THR A 13 -7.77 19.53 -7.39
C THR A 13 -8.61 18.79 -8.41
N SER A 14 -7.97 18.04 -9.31
CA SER A 14 -8.69 17.09 -10.17
C SER A 14 -9.33 16.04 -9.26
N PRO A 15 -10.66 15.83 -9.30
CA PRO A 15 -11.28 14.80 -8.51
C PRO A 15 -10.75 13.43 -8.96
N LEU A 16 -10.42 12.57 -8.00
CA LEU A 16 -10.07 11.18 -8.29
C LEU A 16 -11.25 10.48 -8.99
N PRO A 17 -10.97 9.53 -9.91
CA PRO A 17 -12.01 8.71 -10.52
C PRO A 17 -12.92 8.08 -9.48
N VAL A 18 -14.22 8.00 -9.78
CA VAL A 18 -15.21 7.39 -8.90
C VAL A 18 -14.88 5.91 -8.67
N ALA A 19 -14.37 5.22 -9.69
CA ALA A 19 -13.99 3.81 -9.59
C ALA A 19 -12.94 3.51 -8.50
N LEU A 20 -12.08 4.47 -8.14
CA LEU A 20 -11.10 4.26 -7.07
C LEU A 20 -11.72 4.21 -5.67
N ARG A 21 -12.95 4.72 -5.48
CA ARG A 21 -13.66 4.62 -4.19
C ARG A 21 -13.98 3.17 -3.85
N ASP A 22 -14.46 2.41 -4.84
CA ASP A 22 -14.78 1.00 -4.67
C ASP A 22 -13.53 0.18 -4.39
N THR A 23 -12.42 0.49 -5.07
CA THR A 23 -11.11 -0.11 -4.76
C THR A 23 -10.65 0.20 -3.34
N ALA A 24 -10.80 1.44 -2.87
CA ALA A 24 -10.46 1.80 -1.50
C ALA A 24 -11.29 0.99 -0.48
N LEU A 25 -12.59 0.80 -0.74
CA LEU A 25 -13.46 -0.03 0.11
C LEU A 25 -13.01 -1.49 0.12
N THR A 26 -12.66 -2.05 -1.03
CA THR A 26 -12.18 -3.44 -1.14
C THR A 26 -10.84 -3.63 -0.43
N VAL A 27 -9.87 -2.74 -0.63
CA VAL A 27 -8.57 -2.83 0.03
C VAL A 27 -8.70 -2.69 1.55
N THR A 28 -9.56 -1.77 2.01
CA THR A 28 -9.77 -1.55 3.44
C THR A 28 -10.53 -2.70 4.11
N SER A 29 -11.49 -3.34 3.45
CA SER A 29 -12.18 -4.53 3.97
C SER A 29 -11.25 -5.74 4.09
N LEU A 30 -10.32 -5.92 3.15
CA LEU A 30 -9.27 -6.95 3.25
C LEU A 30 -8.29 -6.66 4.40
N ALA A 31 -8.01 -5.39 4.69
CA ALA A 31 -7.08 -4.99 5.76
C ALA A 31 -7.66 -5.17 7.17
N SER A 32 -9.00 -5.19 7.31
CA SER A 32 -9.70 -5.47 8.56
C SER A 32 -9.87 -6.97 8.86
N ASP A 33 -9.21 -7.85 8.10
CA ASP A 33 -9.21 -9.31 8.26
C ASP A 33 -10.59 -9.95 8.00
N ALA A 34 -11.47 -9.24 7.30
CA ALA A 34 -12.66 -9.83 6.71
C ALA A 34 -12.23 -10.65 5.49
N ALA A 35 -11.89 -11.92 5.71
CA ALA A 35 -11.67 -12.84 4.61
C ALA A 35 -12.90 -12.79 3.69
N PRO A 36 -12.71 -12.70 2.36
CA PRO A 36 -13.84 -12.72 1.45
C PRO A 36 -14.62 -14.01 1.66
N ALA A 37 -15.94 -13.91 1.82
CA ALA A 37 -16.79 -15.07 2.08
C ALA A 37 -16.74 -16.11 0.96
N VAL A 38 -16.46 -15.66 -0.27
CA VAL A 38 -16.35 -16.48 -1.48
C VAL A 38 -15.23 -15.94 -2.37
N PHE A 39 -14.17 -16.74 -2.59
CA PHE A 39 -12.99 -16.38 -3.38
C PHE A 39 -13.33 -15.91 -4.81
N ASP A 40 -14.12 -16.70 -5.55
CA ASP A 40 -14.48 -16.37 -6.93
C ASP A 40 -15.25 -15.06 -7.05
N ALA A 41 -16.16 -14.78 -6.11
CA ALA A 41 -16.91 -13.54 -6.09
C ALA A 41 -15.99 -12.34 -5.84
N PHE A 42 -15.01 -12.51 -4.94
CA PHE A 42 -13.99 -11.50 -4.68
C PHE A 42 -13.10 -11.23 -5.90
N ARG A 43 -12.63 -12.28 -6.57
CA ARG A 43 -11.83 -12.15 -7.80
C ARG A 43 -12.60 -11.43 -8.91
N ARG A 44 -13.86 -11.80 -9.13
CA ARG A 44 -14.76 -11.10 -10.07
C ARG A 44 -14.97 -9.63 -9.70
N THR A 45 -15.18 -9.34 -8.41
CA THR A 45 -15.32 -7.96 -7.93
C THR A 45 -14.09 -7.12 -8.28
N CYS A 46 -12.89 -7.67 -8.12
CA CYS A 46 -11.66 -6.98 -8.48
C CYS A 46 -11.54 -6.73 -9.99
N ALA A 47 -11.84 -7.73 -10.82
CA ALA A 47 -11.85 -7.59 -12.28
C ALA A 47 -12.86 -6.53 -12.75
N ASP A 48 -14.07 -6.54 -12.19
CA ASP A 48 -15.09 -5.53 -12.47
C ASP A 48 -14.64 -4.12 -12.12
N GLN A 49 -13.91 -3.94 -11.01
CA GLN A 49 -13.37 -2.63 -10.62
C GLN A 49 -12.32 -2.11 -11.61
N ILE A 50 -11.48 -3.01 -12.15
CA ILE A 50 -10.50 -2.68 -13.17
C ILE A 50 -11.20 -2.22 -14.45
N GLU A 51 -12.23 -2.95 -14.89
CA GLU A 51 -12.97 -2.59 -16.10
C GLU A 51 -13.77 -1.29 -15.93
N ARG A 52 -14.31 -1.03 -14.73
CA ARG A 52 -14.97 0.25 -14.43
C ARG A 52 -14.00 1.43 -14.54
N LEU A 53 -12.79 1.32 -13.97
CA LEU A 53 -11.77 2.37 -14.10
C LEU A 53 -11.34 2.55 -15.56
N ARG A 54 -11.14 1.45 -16.28
CA ARG A 54 -10.81 1.46 -17.72
C ARG A 54 -11.85 2.23 -18.52
N SER A 55 -13.13 1.91 -18.32
CA SER A 55 -14.27 2.54 -18.97
C SER A 55 -14.38 4.02 -18.61
N GLU A 56 -14.31 4.36 -17.32
CA GLU A 56 -14.39 5.74 -16.84
C GLU A 56 -13.32 6.64 -17.48
N LEU A 57 -12.06 6.19 -17.48
CA LEU A 57 -10.96 6.98 -18.06
C LEU A 57 -11.03 7.05 -19.59
N SER A 58 -11.48 5.98 -20.24
CA SER A 58 -11.64 5.96 -21.71
C SER A 58 -12.77 6.88 -22.16
N THR A 59 -13.91 6.87 -21.46
CA THR A 59 -15.04 7.78 -21.72
C THR A 59 -14.67 9.24 -21.42
N ALA A 60 -13.81 9.49 -20.44
CA ALA A 60 -13.23 10.81 -20.19
C ALA A 60 -12.23 11.28 -21.26
N GLY A 61 -11.93 10.44 -22.27
CA GLY A 61 -11.07 10.77 -23.40
C GLY A 61 -9.58 10.69 -23.09
N HIS A 62 -9.17 9.97 -22.04
CA HIS A 62 -7.75 9.81 -21.74
C HIS A 62 -7.03 8.93 -22.78
N PRO A 63 -5.75 9.24 -23.09
CA PRO A 63 -4.93 8.40 -23.96
C PRO A 63 -4.82 6.95 -23.47
N ARG A 64 -4.70 6.01 -24.41
CA ARG A 64 -4.65 4.57 -24.10
C ARG A 64 -3.55 4.21 -23.10
N ASP A 65 -2.37 4.81 -23.23
CA ASP A 65 -1.22 4.57 -22.35
C ASP A 65 -1.47 5.08 -20.91
N VAL A 66 -2.33 6.09 -20.74
CA VAL A 66 -2.77 6.60 -19.43
C VAL A 66 -3.77 5.64 -18.79
N VAL A 67 -4.75 5.19 -19.58
CA VAL A 67 -5.73 4.19 -19.13
C VAL A 67 -5.02 2.90 -18.70
N GLU A 68 -4.03 2.48 -19.49
CA GLU A 68 -3.22 1.30 -19.17
C GLU A 68 -2.41 1.48 -17.90
N ASP A 69 -1.68 2.59 -17.73
CA ASP A 69 -0.90 2.83 -16.51
C ASP A 69 -1.79 2.96 -15.26
N ALA A 70 -2.98 3.55 -15.38
CA ALA A 70 -3.94 3.67 -14.27
C ALA A 70 -4.52 2.32 -13.86
N THR A 71 -4.98 1.52 -14.83
CA THR A 71 -5.54 0.18 -14.57
C THR A 71 -4.47 -0.78 -14.07
N TYR A 72 -3.23 -0.65 -14.54
CA TYR A 72 -2.08 -1.37 -13.99
C TYR A 72 -1.85 -1.05 -12.51
N ALA A 73 -1.92 0.24 -12.14
CA ALA A 73 -1.73 0.65 -10.75
C ALA A 73 -2.80 0.10 -9.81
N GLN A 74 -4.06 0.11 -10.24
CA GLN A 74 -5.18 -0.46 -9.49
C GLN A 74 -5.02 -1.98 -9.35
N CYS A 75 -4.65 -2.66 -10.43
CA CYS A 75 -4.38 -4.09 -10.44
C CYS A 75 -3.27 -4.46 -9.44
N ALA A 76 -2.18 -3.70 -9.40
CA ALA A 76 -1.10 -3.91 -8.45
C ALA A 76 -1.44 -3.65 -6.99
N LEU A 77 -2.28 -2.67 -6.71
CA LEU A 77 -2.81 -2.47 -5.37
C LEU A 77 -3.67 -3.66 -4.92
N LEU A 78 -4.58 -4.12 -5.79
CA LEU A 78 -5.49 -5.23 -5.48
C LEU A 78 -4.73 -6.55 -5.28
N ASP A 79 -3.76 -6.85 -6.13
CA ASP A 79 -2.91 -8.04 -6.00
C ASP A 79 -2.09 -8.02 -4.71
N GLU A 80 -1.44 -6.90 -4.36
CA GLU A 80 -0.70 -6.79 -3.10
C GLU A 80 -1.63 -6.94 -1.89
N ALA A 81 -2.81 -6.31 -1.92
CA ALA A 81 -3.79 -6.40 -0.86
C ALA A 81 -4.27 -7.86 -0.67
N ALA A 82 -4.65 -8.53 -1.77
CA ALA A 82 -5.10 -9.92 -1.77
C ALA A 82 -4.01 -10.86 -1.23
N LEU A 83 -2.80 -10.81 -1.77
CA LEU A 83 -1.67 -11.67 -1.34
C LEU A 83 -1.28 -11.43 0.13
N SER A 84 -1.55 -10.24 0.65
CA SER A 84 -1.27 -9.90 2.05
C SER A 84 -2.37 -10.33 3.02
N SER A 85 -3.59 -10.60 2.55
CA SER A 85 -4.76 -10.89 3.38
C SER A 85 -5.28 -12.32 3.24
N LEU A 86 -5.32 -12.87 2.02
CA LEU A 86 -5.76 -14.25 1.76
C LEU A 86 -4.89 -15.28 2.48
N ARG A 87 -5.45 -16.47 2.70
CA ARG A 87 -4.79 -17.58 3.41
C ARG A 87 -5.10 -18.92 2.73
N GLY A 88 -4.22 -19.90 2.93
CA GLY A 88 -4.43 -21.26 2.43
C GLY A 88 -4.61 -21.31 0.91
N ALA A 89 -5.52 -22.17 0.46
CA ALA A 89 -5.77 -22.45 -0.96
C ALA A 89 -6.10 -21.20 -1.78
N ASP A 90 -6.89 -20.26 -1.23
CA ASP A 90 -7.26 -19.02 -1.90
C ASP A 90 -6.03 -18.13 -2.19
N ARG A 91 -5.07 -18.09 -1.25
CA ARG A 91 -3.81 -17.36 -1.46
C ARG A 91 -2.96 -18.03 -2.52
N ASP A 92 -2.84 -19.36 -2.44
CA ASP A 92 -2.04 -20.15 -3.39
C ASP A 92 -2.63 -20.06 -4.82
N GLU A 93 -3.95 -19.97 -4.93
CA GLU A 93 -4.64 -19.76 -6.19
C GLU A 93 -4.41 -18.36 -6.75
N TRP A 94 -4.51 -17.32 -5.91
CA TRP A 94 -4.21 -15.95 -6.32
C TRP A 94 -2.73 -15.77 -6.72
N GLU A 95 -1.80 -16.43 -6.02
CA GLU A 95 -0.38 -16.38 -6.34
C GLU A 95 -0.05 -17.04 -7.68
N ARG A 96 -0.81 -18.07 -8.07
CA ARG A 96 -0.65 -18.75 -9.36
C ARG A 96 -1.07 -17.89 -10.54
N GLU A 97 -2.15 -17.14 -10.39
CA GLU A 97 -2.71 -16.30 -11.44
C GLU A 97 -3.27 -14.98 -10.87
N PRO A 98 -2.37 -14.06 -10.47
CA PRO A 98 -2.77 -12.73 -10.01
C PRO A 98 -3.39 -11.95 -11.18
N LEU A 99 -4.12 -10.88 -10.86
CA LEU A 99 -4.82 -10.07 -11.86
C LEU A 99 -3.84 -9.50 -12.89
N GLN A 100 -2.61 -9.20 -12.50
CA GLN A 100 -1.55 -8.73 -13.41
C GLN A 100 -1.18 -9.72 -14.49
N VAL A 101 -1.21 -11.02 -14.19
CA VAL A 101 -0.87 -12.06 -15.15
C VAL A 101 -2.00 -12.19 -16.16
N SER A 102 -3.25 -12.20 -15.69
CA SER A 102 -4.42 -12.29 -16.57
C SER A 102 -4.62 -11.03 -17.42
N GLU A 103 -4.36 -9.84 -16.88
CA GLU A 103 -4.64 -8.56 -17.54
C GLU A 103 -3.45 -7.98 -18.32
N PHE A 104 -2.22 -8.20 -17.85
CA PHE A 104 -1.02 -7.52 -18.36
C PHE A 104 0.14 -8.47 -18.68
N GLN A 105 -0.02 -9.78 -18.51
CA GLN A 105 1.03 -10.79 -18.71
C GLN A 105 2.34 -10.44 -17.97
N SER A 106 2.21 -9.79 -16.80
CA SER A 106 3.32 -9.27 -16.01
C SER A 106 3.41 -10.02 -14.67
N HIS A 107 4.62 -10.38 -14.26
CA HIS A 107 4.89 -11.08 -12.99
C HIS A 107 5.61 -10.20 -11.95
N ASP A 108 5.94 -8.95 -12.27
CA ASP A 108 6.72 -8.06 -11.39
C ASP A 108 6.13 -6.64 -11.32
N ALA A 109 4.89 -6.53 -10.86
CA ALA A 109 4.28 -5.21 -10.70
C ALA A 109 4.78 -4.42 -9.51
N GLY A 110 5.38 -5.10 -8.53
CA GLY A 110 5.98 -4.43 -7.38
C GLY A 110 7.08 -3.45 -7.81
N GLN A 111 7.92 -3.85 -8.76
CA GLN A 111 8.94 -3.00 -9.36
C GLN A 111 8.38 -2.14 -10.51
N GLU A 112 7.65 -2.77 -11.44
CA GLU A 112 7.21 -2.13 -12.69
C GLU A 112 6.28 -0.94 -12.43
N LEU A 113 5.35 -1.04 -11.46
CA LEU A 113 4.50 0.11 -11.14
C LEU A 113 5.34 1.30 -10.69
N ILE A 114 6.36 1.09 -9.86
CA ILE A 114 7.20 2.20 -9.41
C ILE A 114 7.99 2.80 -10.58
N THR A 115 8.51 1.97 -11.48
CA THR A 115 9.17 2.45 -12.70
C THR A 115 8.22 3.25 -13.59
N ARG A 116 6.95 2.85 -13.72
CA ARG A 116 5.93 3.63 -14.44
C ARG A 116 5.65 4.98 -13.77
N ILE A 117 5.57 5.03 -12.44
CA ILE A 117 5.39 6.27 -11.68
C ILE A 117 6.58 7.21 -11.90
N GLU A 118 7.81 6.71 -11.73
CA GLU A 118 9.05 7.48 -11.93
C GLU A 118 9.12 8.03 -13.36
N ARG A 119 8.79 7.22 -14.37
CA ARG A 119 8.72 7.63 -15.78
C ARG A 119 7.71 8.75 -16.02
N ARG A 120 6.49 8.63 -15.49
CA ARG A 120 5.42 9.64 -15.67
C ARG A 120 5.74 10.93 -14.92
N LEU A 121 6.32 10.84 -13.73
CA LEU A 121 6.80 11.99 -12.97
C LEU A 121 7.90 12.76 -13.72
N ALA A 122 8.81 12.07 -14.40
CA ALA A 122 9.91 12.70 -15.14
C ALA A 122 9.43 13.49 -16.37
N GLN A 123 8.19 13.31 -16.83
CA GLN A 123 7.67 14.03 -18.00
C GLN A 123 7.59 15.54 -17.73
N PRO A 124 7.96 16.41 -18.71
CA PRO A 124 7.86 17.86 -18.54
C PRO A 124 6.43 18.35 -18.28
N GLN A 125 5.45 17.69 -18.91
CA GLN A 125 4.02 17.97 -18.76
C GLN A 125 3.30 16.65 -18.43
N PRO A 126 3.26 16.24 -17.16
CA PRO A 126 2.61 14.99 -16.77
C PRO A 126 1.10 15.15 -16.76
N ILE A 127 0.40 14.03 -16.94
CA ILE A 127 -1.06 14.00 -16.88
C ILE A 127 -1.48 13.92 -15.41
N LEU A 128 -1.93 15.05 -14.85
CA LEU A 128 -2.23 15.20 -13.43
C LEU A 128 -3.25 14.16 -12.90
N PRO A 129 -4.33 13.81 -13.61
CA PRO A 129 -5.23 12.75 -13.17
C PRO A 129 -4.54 11.40 -12.94
N LEU A 130 -3.57 11.04 -13.80
CA LEU A 130 -2.80 9.80 -13.64
C LEU A 130 -1.89 9.86 -12.41
N LEU A 131 -1.20 10.99 -12.20
CA LEU A 131 -0.39 11.18 -11.00
C LEU A 131 -1.23 11.12 -9.72
N ALA A 132 -2.46 11.66 -9.76
CA ALA A 132 -3.39 11.58 -8.63
C ALA A 132 -3.80 10.12 -8.34
N ILE A 133 -4.02 9.30 -9.37
CA ILE A 133 -4.30 7.86 -9.22
C ILE A 133 -3.09 7.14 -8.59
N PHE A 134 -1.87 7.43 -9.04
CA PHE A 134 -0.66 6.86 -8.43
C PHE A 134 -0.50 7.25 -6.96
N ALA A 135 -0.72 8.53 -6.63
CA ALA A 135 -0.70 8.99 -5.26
C ALA A 135 -1.73 8.24 -4.41
N ALA A 136 -2.97 8.11 -4.90
CA ALA A 136 -4.03 7.38 -4.21
C ALA A 136 -3.68 5.90 -3.99
N VAL A 137 -3.06 5.23 -4.97
CA VAL A 137 -2.58 3.84 -4.83
C VAL A 137 -1.52 3.71 -3.73
N LEU A 138 -0.60 4.67 -3.65
CA LEU A 138 0.38 4.72 -2.55
C LEU A 138 -0.29 5.04 -1.21
N ASP A 139 -1.26 5.95 -1.16
CA ASP A 139 -2.00 6.28 0.08
C ASP A 139 -2.80 5.08 0.61
N LEU A 140 -3.34 4.26 -0.30
CA LEU A 140 -4.03 3.00 0.01
C LEU A 140 -3.07 1.86 0.42
N GLY A 141 -1.78 2.15 0.54
CA GLY A 141 -0.82 1.26 1.18
C GLY A 141 -0.04 0.35 0.25
N PHE A 142 -0.07 0.56 -1.06
CA PHE A 142 0.83 -0.14 -1.98
C PHE A 142 2.29 0.08 -1.57
N ARG A 143 3.08 -1.00 -1.47
CA ARG A 143 4.49 -0.96 -1.10
C ARG A 143 5.38 -1.36 -2.26
N GLY A 144 5.00 -2.36 -3.04
CA GLY A 144 5.81 -2.91 -4.13
C GLY A 144 7.26 -3.19 -3.68
N LYS A 145 8.23 -2.75 -4.50
CA LYS A 145 9.68 -2.89 -4.22
C LYS A 145 10.13 -2.30 -2.88
N PHE A 146 9.34 -1.42 -2.26
CA PHE A 146 9.70 -0.74 -1.02
C PHE A 146 9.37 -1.52 0.26
N ALA A 147 8.80 -2.72 0.17
CA ALA A 147 8.27 -3.47 1.31
C ALA A 147 9.33 -3.88 2.37
N LEU A 148 10.58 -4.11 1.97
CA LEU A 148 11.65 -4.56 2.88
C LEU A 148 12.42 -3.39 3.50
N ASP A 149 13.06 -2.55 2.67
CA ASP A 149 13.95 -1.46 3.14
C ASP A 149 13.77 -0.15 2.35
N GLY A 150 12.57 0.12 1.83
CA GLY A 150 12.33 1.24 0.92
C GLY A 150 11.53 2.41 1.47
N ARG A 151 11.35 2.53 2.79
CA ARG A 151 10.40 3.52 3.37
C ARG A 151 10.74 4.97 3.01
N ASP A 152 12.02 5.35 3.09
CA ASP A 152 12.44 6.72 2.80
C ASP A 152 12.31 7.04 1.31
N ALA A 153 12.65 6.07 0.45
CA ALA A 153 12.47 6.18 -1.00
C ALA A 153 10.99 6.30 -1.38
N ARG A 154 10.11 5.53 -0.73
CA ARG A 154 8.66 5.64 -0.90
C ARG A 154 8.13 7.01 -0.46
N ALA A 155 8.59 7.50 0.69
CA ALA A 155 8.22 8.84 1.18
C ALA A 155 8.73 9.95 0.25
N ALA A 156 9.92 9.80 -0.34
CA ALA A 156 10.42 10.72 -1.36
C ALA A 156 9.57 10.68 -2.64
N LEU A 157 9.16 9.49 -3.10
CA LEU A 157 8.28 9.32 -4.26
C LEU A 157 6.91 9.98 -4.04
N MET A 158 6.31 9.81 -2.86
CA MET A 158 5.05 10.46 -2.49
C MET A 158 5.19 11.98 -2.49
N ARG A 159 6.25 12.53 -1.88
CA ARG A 159 6.53 13.97 -1.92
C ARG A 159 6.65 14.51 -3.34
N ALA A 160 7.35 13.79 -4.22
CA ALA A 160 7.48 14.20 -5.62
C ALA A 160 6.14 14.21 -6.37
N LEU A 161 5.23 13.27 -6.06
CA LEU A 161 3.86 13.29 -6.58
C LEU A 161 3.07 14.50 -6.06
N ASP A 162 3.15 14.76 -4.76
CA ASP A 162 2.43 15.88 -4.12
C ASP A 162 2.92 17.24 -4.64
N GLU A 163 4.22 17.40 -4.83
CA GLU A 163 4.82 18.59 -5.46
C GLU A 163 4.25 18.82 -6.86
N ARG A 164 4.21 17.77 -7.71
CA ARG A 164 3.64 17.86 -9.07
C ARG A 164 2.15 18.12 -9.07
N LEU A 165 1.43 17.64 -8.07
CA LEU A 165 -0.02 17.85 -7.90
C LEU A 165 -0.34 19.18 -7.22
N GLY A 166 0.66 19.94 -6.77
CA GLY A 166 0.44 21.20 -6.06
C GLY A 166 -0.09 21.03 -4.63
N ARG A 167 -0.02 19.84 -4.04
CA ARG A 167 -0.48 19.52 -2.68
C ARG A 167 0.54 19.94 -1.61
N HIS A 168 1.04 21.17 -1.72
CA HIS A 168 2.03 21.69 -0.79
C HIS A 168 1.38 22.04 0.55
N GLY A 169 1.84 21.44 1.65
CA GLY A 169 1.46 21.84 3.01
C GLY A 169 0.39 20.99 3.69
N GLU A 170 -0.03 19.87 3.10
CA GLU A 170 -0.53 18.78 3.94
C GLU A 170 0.69 18.14 4.59
N ASP A 171 1.13 18.74 5.70
CA ASP A 171 1.93 18.00 6.66
C ASP A 171 1.27 16.62 6.80
N HIS A 172 2.05 15.58 6.53
CA HIS A 172 1.59 14.22 6.77
C HIS A 172 1.24 14.01 8.27
N ASP A 173 1.50 15.00 9.13
CA ASP A 173 0.84 15.20 10.41
C ASP A 173 -0.61 15.71 10.29
N ALA A 174 -1.52 14.74 10.33
CA ALA A 174 -2.78 14.79 11.07
C ALA A 174 -3.62 16.08 11.09
N SER A 175 -4.08 16.62 9.95
CA SER A 175 -5.41 17.25 9.81
C SER A 175 -5.64 17.78 8.39
N GLY A 176 -6.39 17.02 7.58
CA GLY A 176 -6.85 17.39 6.25
C GLY A 176 -8.11 16.58 5.90
N PRO A 177 -9.02 17.09 5.05
CA PRO A 177 -10.41 16.69 5.00
C PRO A 177 -10.57 15.25 4.52
N VAL A 178 -10.96 14.36 5.44
CA VAL A 178 -11.45 12.98 5.28
C VAL A 178 -11.18 12.36 3.89
N VAL A 179 -9.92 12.28 3.52
CA VAL A 179 -9.42 11.09 2.84
C VAL A 179 -9.34 10.07 3.95
N VAL A 180 -9.96 8.91 3.75
CA VAL A 180 -9.93 7.80 4.71
C VAL A 180 -8.46 7.44 4.93
N ARG A 181 -7.83 8.11 5.90
CA ARG A 181 -6.47 7.84 6.33
C ARG A 181 -6.54 6.44 6.89
N MET A 182 -5.92 5.50 6.18
CA MET A 182 -5.62 4.21 6.76
C MET A 182 -4.93 4.46 8.09
N GLY A 183 -5.60 4.10 9.18
CA GLY A 183 -4.95 3.97 10.47
C GLY A 183 -3.73 3.09 10.23
N LYS A 184 -2.55 3.60 10.60
CA LYS A 184 -1.27 2.88 10.61
C LYS A 184 -1.49 1.54 11.33
N ARG A 185 -1.92 0.51 10.62
CA ARG A 185 -1.78 -0.86 11.06
C ARG A 185 -0.33 -1.20 10.82
N ARG A 186 0.47 -0.78 11.79
CA ARG A 186 1.80 -1.27 12.09
C ARG A 186 1.69 -2.79 12.16
N ARG A 187 1.84 -3.47 11.02
CA ARG A 187 2.13 -4.91 10.93
C ARG A 187 3.57 -5.06 11.47
N TRP A 188 3.73 -4.82 12.78
CA TRP A 188 4.99 -4.88 13.49
C TRP A 188 5.52 -6.32 13.58
N PHE A 189 4.66 -7.31 13.35
CA PHE A 189 4.95 -8.72 13.61
C PHE A 189 4.81 -9.64 12.38
N GLY A 190 4.83 -9.11 11.16
CA GLY A 190 4.72 -9.94 9.95
C GLY A 190 6.03 -10.57 9.44
N ASN A 191 7.18 -10.09 9.91
CA ASN A 191 8.46 -10.34 9.22
C ASN A 191 9.59 -10.78 10.16
N LEU A 192 9.30 -11.26 11.38
CA LEU A 192 10.35 -11.92 12.15
C LEU A 192 10.67 -13.25 11.47
N SER A 193 11.85 -13.32 10.85
CA SER A 193 12.46 -14.56 10.37
C SER A 193 12.27 -15.68 11.41
N PRO A 194 12.06 -16.94 11.02
CA PRO A 194 12.02 -18.07 11.96
C PRO A 194 13.19 -18.07 12.94
N LEU A 195 14.35 -17.54 12.53
CA LEU A 195 15.54 -17.38 13.39
C LEU A 195 15.34 -16.36 14.51
N ALA A 196 14.59 -15.28 14.29
CA ALA A 196 14.30 -14.29 15.34
C ALA A 196 13.43 -14.89 16.45
N TRP A 197 12.52 -15.81 16.10
CA TRP A 197 11.75 -16.58 17.07
C TRP A 197 12.61 -17.55 17.89
N VAL A 198 13.59 -18.20 17.26
CA VAL A 198 14.56 -19.05 17.96
C VAL A 198 15.39 -18.24 18.94
N VAL A 199 15.89 -17.07 18.54
CA VAL A 199 16.66 -16.18 19.42
C VAL A 199 15.82 -15.69 20.59
N LEU A 200 14.57 -15.29 20.34
CA LEU A 200 13.65 -14.85 21.40
C LEU A 200 13.37 -15.98 22.41
N ALA A 201 13.12 -17.20 21.91
CA ALA A 201 12.90 -18.38 22.75
C ALA A 201 14.14 -18.71 23.61
N LEU A 202 15.34 -18.61 23.04
CA LEU A 202 16.60 -18.80 23.77
C LEU A 202 16.79 -17.78 24.89
N ILE A 203 16.49 -16.50 24.63
CA ILE A 203 16.57 -15.44 25.65
C ILE A 203 15.57 -15.70 26.78
N GLY A 204 14.34 -16.09 26.44
CA GLY A 204 13.32 -16.45 27.42
C GLY A 204 13.75 -17.64 28.29
N ALA A 205 14.27 -18.70 27.69
CA ALA A 205 14.77 -19.86 28.41
C ALA A 205 15.94 -19.51 29.35
N ALA A 206 16.86 -18.64 28.92
CA ALA A 206 17.97 -18.17 29.74
C ALA A 206 17.48 -17.36 30.95
N ALA A 207 16.49 -16.47 30.77
CA ALA A 207 15.91 -15.70 31.86
C ALA A 207 15.21 -16.60 32.90
N VAL A 208 14.46 -17.60 32.44
CA VAL A 208 13.81 -18.60 33.33
C VAL A 208 14.86 -19.40 34.09
N TYR A 209 15.94 -19.84 33.43
CA TYR A 209 17.03 -20.56 34.07
C TYR A 209 17.68 -19.73 35.19
N VAL A 210 18.04 -18.47 34.92
CA VAL A 210 18.65 -17.58 35.91
C VAL A 210 17.70 -17.32 37.07
N GLY A 211 16.40 -17.13 36.81
CA GLY A 211 15.40 -16.97 37.86
C GLY A 211 15.28 -18.20 38.76
N LEU A 212 15.29 -19.40 38.18
CA LEU A 212 15.27 -20.66 38.93
C LEU A 212 16.56 -20.86 39.74
N ASP A 213 17.71 -20.54 39.18
CA ASP A 213 19.01 -20.65 39.84
C ASP A 213 19.13 -19.70 41.05
N GLN A 214 18.68 -18.45 40.89
CA GLN A 214 18.62 -17.48 41.99
C GLN A 214 17.61 -17.90 43.07
N TRP A 215 16.48 -18.49 42.68
CA TRP A 215 15.50 -18.99 43.63
C TRP A 215 16.03 -20.21 44.41
N LEU A 216 16.68 -21.15 43.73
CA LEU A 216 17.29 -22.34 44.34
C LEU A 216 18.42 -21.97 45.31
N SER A 217 19.33 -21.09 44.90
CA SER A 217 20.42 -20.62 45.76
C SER A 217 19.90 -19.89 47.00
N SER A 218 18.84 -19.09 46.87
CA SER A 218 18.18 -18.44 48.01
C SER A 218 17.46 -19.42 48.96
N SER A 219 17.10 -20.60 48.47
CA SER A 219 16.42 -21.64 49.25
C SER A 219 17.42 -22.52 50.00
N VAL A 220 18.57 -22.83 49.37
CA VAL A 220 19.66 -23.58 50.01
C VAL A 220 20.33 -22.77 51.14
N ALA A 221 20.50 -21.45 50.96
CA ALA A 221 21.03 -20.56 51.99
C ALA A 221 20.15 -20.47 53.26
N ARG A 222 18.86 -20.79 53.15
CA ARG A 222 17.92 -20.78 54.29
C ARG A 222 17.88 -22.09 55.08
N LEU A 223 18.42 -23.17 54.53
CA LEU A 223 18.47 -24.49 55.19
C LEU A 223 19.81 -24.76 55.90
N THR A 224 20.77 -23.84 55.77
CA THR A 224 22.12 -23.93 56.36
C THR A 224 22.28 -23.05 57.60
N HIS A 225 21.20 -22.42 58.07
CA HIS A 225 21.11 -21.65 59.31
C HIS A 225 20.19 -22.33 60.32
#